data_AF-M6D6L6-F1
#
_entry.id   AF-M6D6L6-F1
#
_cell.length_a   1.000
_cell.length_b   1.000
_cell.length_c   1.000
_cell.angle_alpha   90.00
_cell.angle_beta   90.00
_cell.angle_gamma   90.00
#
_symmetry.space_group_name_H-M   'P 1'
#
loop_
_entity.id
_entity.type
_entity.pdbx_description
1 polymer ?
#
loop_
_entity_poly.entity_id
_entity_poly.type
_entity_poly.pdbx_seq_one_letter_code
_entity_poly.pdbx_strand_id
1 'polypeptide(L)'
;MESNPESNRRSNMQRAIANEMTRSELSQFLSDPKSKKEFFELMKLKIQIGALDVNRKELDPFREKKSGVLYFRNSFLAAACVLLLSALAFYFRFFTWNQNEFEITKSVTTGQCNVTMDKEKIVLKSGKNSYCDYTIAGDLGLTLRILPDSIFSASKKGDEINLDLKSGTALFTTIKKKTSLKVRSKVEAISSELLGTTLVLIVDPHYKKYQIIVLEGAIRVEPSDSTKPKVDVLTGYSVLKDETSQTASQEIEVVKTNSGEFTKYQALSEDSKKTLNENFTRHNETTNSLITSDPSDNSHASVPIYRITLKNKKVYSGTIEETDRFYLLVDKEGNRIEIEKEDIIELELLQP
;
A
#
# COMPACT_ATOMS: atom_id res chain seq x y z
N MET A 1 -52.70 52.55 -18.85
CA MET A 1 -52.82 51.10 -19.13
C MET A 1 -51.91 50.40 -18.14
N GLU A 2 -52.42 49.99 -16.99
CA GLU A 2 -51.65 49.24 -16.00
C GLU A 2 -51.37 47.83 -16.55
N SER A 3 -50.09 47.47 -16.63
CA SER A 3 -49.67 46.13 -17.03
C SER A 3 -50.06 45.15 -15.92
N ASN A 4 -50.91 44.18 -16.27
CA ASN A 4 -51.44 43.21 -15.32
C ASN A 4 -50.28 42.39 -14.70
N PRO A 5 -50.00 42.51 -13.38
CA PRO A 5 -48.82 41.91 -12.75
C PRO A 5 -48.79 40.39 -12.85
N GLU A 6 -49.95 39.72 -12.98
CA GLU A 6 -50.01 38.27 -13.16
C GLU A 6 -49.55 37.80 -14.56
N SER A 7 -49.75 38.62 -15.60
CA SER A 7 -49.33 38.31 -16.97
C SER A 7 -47.80 38.27 -17.08
N ASN A 8 -47.12 39.23 -16.46
CA ASN A 8 -45.65 39.26 -16.40
C ASN A 8 -45.08 38.10 -15.57
N ARG A 9 -45.75 37.70 -14.48
CA ARG A 9 -45.33 36.59 -13.63
C ARG A 9 -45.31 35.25 -14.37
N ARG A 10 -46.35 34.97 -15.17
CA ARG A 10 -46.46 33.72 -15.94
C ARG A 10 -45.42 33.64 -17.05
N SER A 11 -45.19 34.74 -17.77
CA SER A 11 -44.15 34.80 -18.81
C SER A 11 -42.74 34.59 -18.21
N ASN A 12 -42.48 35.22 -17.06
CA ASN A 12 -41.23 35.03 -16.33
C ASN A 12 -41.05 33.60 -15.81
N MET A 13 -42.12 32.93 -15.37
CA MET A 13 -42.08 31.51 -14.98
C MET A 13 -41.67 30.60 -16.14
N GLN A 14 -42.24 30.84 -17.34
CA GLN A 14 -41.92 30.05 -18.53
C GLN A 14 -40.45 30.21 -18.94
N ARG A 15 -39.96 31.45 -18.97
CA ARG A 15 -38.56 31.76 -19.26
C ARG A 15 -37.60 31.15 -18.23
N ALA A 16 -37.97 31.14 -16.95
CA ALA A 16 -37.19 30.51 -15.89
C ALA A 16 -37.05 28.98 -16.10
N ILE A 17 -38.13 28.29 -16.46
CA ILE A 17 -38.14 26.84 -16.69
C ILE A 17 -37.41 26.45 -17.99
N ALA A 18 -37.44 27.34 -19.00
CA ALA A 18 -36.73 27.19 -20.26
C ALA A 18 -35.23 27.54 -20.18
N ASN A 19 -34.72 27.97 -19.02
CA ASN A 19 -33.35 28.46 -18.80
C ASN A 19 -33.00 29.71 -19.65
N GLU A 20 -33.98 30.56 -19.96
CA GLU A 20 -33.83 31.79 -20.76
C GLU A 20 -33.64 33.06 -19.91
N MET A 21 -33.31 32.88 -18.63
CA MET A 21 -33.03 33.96 -17.68
C MET A 21 -31.57 33.97 -17.27
N THR A 22 -31.02 35.17 -17.12
CA THR A 22 -29.72 35.35 -16.48
C THR A 22 -29.81 35.04 -14.98
N ARG A 23 -28.66 34.76 -14.34
CA ARG A 23 -28.59 34.41 -12.91
C ARG A 23 -29.17 35.50 -12.00
N SER A 24 -29.01 36.78 -12.36
CA SER A 24 -29.56 37.92 -11.62
C SER A 24 -31.07 38.03 -11.77
N GLU A 25 -31.60 37.89 -12.98
CA GLU A 25 -33.06 37.90 -13.24
C GLU A 25 -33.77 36.76 -12.54
N LEU A 26 -33.20 35.55 -12.57
CA LEU A 26 -33.75 34.39 -11.88
C LEU A 26 -33.74 34.60 -10.36
N SER A 27 -32.66 35.15 -9.79
CA SER A 27 -32.58 35.46 -8.36
C SER A 27 -33.64 36.47 -7.94
N GLN A 28 -33.86 37.51 -8.75
CA GLN A 28 -34.90 38.50 -8.52
C GLN A 28 -36.31 37.89 -8.64
N PHE A 29 -36.55 37.03 -9.63
CA PHE A 29 -37.84 36.36 -9.80
C PHE A 29 -38.17 35.37 -8.66
N LEU A 30 -37.15 34.64 -8.17
CA LEU A 30 -37.28 33.69 -7.06
C LEU A 30 -37.30 34.37 -5.68
N SER A 31 -37.12 35.70 -5.61
CA SER A 31 -37.30 36.45 -4.37
C SER A 31 -38.77 36.52 -3.94
N ASP A 32 -39.72 36.40 -4.88
CA ASP A 32 -41.14 36.24 -4.58
C ASP A 32 -41.44 34.81 -4.08
N PRO A 33 -41.96 34.64 -2.84
CA PRO A 33 -42.24 33.33 -2.27
C PRO A 33 -43.22 32.49 -3.09
N LYS A 34 -44.20 33.12 -3.75
CA LYS A 34 -45.21 32.44 -4.57
C LYS A 34 -44.59 31.86 -5.83
N SER A 35 -43.79 32.66 -6.54
CA SER A 35 -43.06 32.24 -7.74
C SER A 35 -41.97 31.22 -7.43
N LYS A 36 -41.29 31.33 -6.28
CA LYS A 36 -40.31 30.34 -5.83
C LYS A 36 -40.93 28.95 -5.65
N LYS A 37 -42.07 28.85 -4.95
CA LYS A 37 -42.75 27.57 -4.71
C LYS A 37 -43.18 26.91 -6.02
N GLU A 38 -43.84 27.67 -6.89
CA GLU A 38 -44.33 27.18 -8.18
C GLU A 38 -43.19 26.74 -9.12
N PHE A 39 -42.07 27.48 -9.14
CA PHE A 39 -40.88 27.10 -9.90
C PHE A 39 -40.30 25.75 -9.45
N PHE A 40 -40.17 25.51 -8.14
CA PHE A 40 -39.63 24.25 -7.64
C PHE A 40 -40.56 23.06 -7.87
N GLU A 41 -41.88 23.25 -7.79
CA GLU A 41 -42.85 22.20 -8.14
C GLU A 41 -42.77 21.84 -9.63
N LEU A 42 -42.65 22.84 -10.51
CA LEU A 42 -42.51 22.62 -11.95
C LEU A 42 -41.15 21.99 -12.32
N MET A 43 -40.07 22.35 -11.63
CA MET A 43 -38.77 21.68 -11.81
C MET A 43 -38.78 20.23 -11.34
N LYS A 44 -39.47 19.93 -10.24
CA LYS A 44 -39.65 18.54 -9.77
C LYS A 44 -40.44 17.72 -10.80
N LEU A 45 -41.51 18.28 -11.37
CA LEU A 45 -42.27 17.66 -12.46
C LEU A 45 -41.42 17.47 -13.73
N LYS A 46 -40.61 18.47 -14.13
CA LYS A 46 -39.70 18.37 -15.28
C LYS A 46 -38.69 17.23 -15.11
N ILE A 47 -38.15 17.06 -13.90
CA ILE A 47 -37.24 15.95 -13.57
C ILE A 47 -37.98 14.60 -13.61
N GLN A 48 -39.20 14.53 -13.08
CA GLN A 48 -40.02 13.31 -13.13
C GLN A 48 -40.40 12.92 -14.56
N ILE A 49 -40.75 13.88 -15.42
CA ILE A 49 -41.02 13.65 -16.84
C ILE A 49 -39.75 13.24 -17.57
N GLY A 50 -38.62 13.89 -17.31
CA GLY A 50 -37.32 13.51 -17.87
C GLY A 50 -36.87 12.10 -17.46
N ALA A 51 -37.24 11.64 -16.26
CA ALA A 51 -37.00 10.26 -15.82
C ALA A 51 -37.95 9.24 -16.49
N LEU A 52 -39.14 9.65 -16.89
CA LEU A 52 -40.11 8.82 -17.63
C LEU A 52 -39.76 8.72 -19.14
N ASP A 53 -39.03 9.68 -19.69
CA ASP A 53 -38.69 9.76 -21.12
C ASP A 53 -37.56 8.81 -21.56
N VAL A 54 -37.05 7.95 -20.65
CA VAL A 54 -36.06 6.91 -20.98
C VAL A 54 -36.69 5.71 -21.69
N ASN A 55 -38.03 5.62 -21.79
CA ASN A 55 -38.74 4.46 -22.35
C ASN A 55 -39.72 4.75 -23.50
N ARG A 56 -39.62 5.90 -24.19
CA ARG A 56 -40.51 6.22 -25.33
C ARG A 56 -39.76 6.29 -26.67
N LYS A 57 -39.24 5.14 -27.10
CA LYS A 57 -39.19 4.85 -28.55
C LYS A 57 -40.56 4.27 -28.91
N GLU A 58 -41.12 4.75 -30.02
CA GLU A 58 -42.44 4.42 -30.58
C GLU A 58 -43.63 5.20 -29.98
N LEU A 59 -43.97 6.31 -30.62
CA LEU A 59 -45.22 6.50 -31.38
C LEU A 59 -45.35 8.00 -31.67
N ASP A 60 -45.12 8.38 -32.93
CA ASP A 60 -45.51 9.69 -33.43
C ASP A 60 -46.26 9.48 -34.76
N PRO A 61 -47.61 9.56 -34.78
CA PRO A 61 -48.40 9.31 -35.98
C PRO A 61 -48.58 10.55 -36.87
N PHE A 62 -47.88 11.66 -36.60
CA PHE A 62 -47.96 12.87 -37.43
C PHE A 62 -46.61 13.27 -38.02
N ARG A 63 -46.00 12.37 -38.81
CA ARG A 63 -44.90 12.75 -39.69
C ARG A 63 -45.47 13.15 -41.05
N GLU A 64 -45.80 14.44 -41.16
CA GLU A 64 -46.11 15.07 -42.44
C GLU A 64 -44.96 14.82 -43.44
N LYS A 65 -45.37 14.34 -44.61
CA LYS A 65 -44.53 14.07 -45.77
C LYS A 65 -44.08 15.40 -46.38
N LYS A 66 -42.95 15.95 -45.90
CA LYS A 66 -42.26 17.05 -46.60
C LYS A 66 -41.06 16.51 -47.37
N SER A 67 -41.14 16.81 -48.67
CA SER A 67 -40.23 16.54 -49.76
C SER A 67 -38.75 16.70 -49.43
N GLY A 68 -37.94 15.83 -50.04
CA GLY A 68 -36.49 15.87 -49.96
C GLY A 68 -35.92 17.18 -50.47
N VAL A 69 -35.14 17.83 -49.61
CA VAL A 69 -33.98 18.65 -49.98
C VAL A 69 -32.90 18.36 -48.92
N LEU A 70 -31.96 17.50 -49.32
CA LEU A 70 -30.59 17.37 -48.84
C LEU A 70 -30.28 17.90 -47.42
N TYR A 71 -30.50 17.03 -46.42
CA TYR A 71 -29.93 17.10 -45.07
C TYR A 71 -28.41 16.85 -45.02
N PHE A 72 -27.66 17.20 -46.06
CA PHE A 72 -26.22 16.90 -46.13
C PHE A 72 -25.40 17.72 -45.13
N ARG A 73 -25.86 18.92 -44.75
CA ARG A 73 -25.09 19.82 -43.87
C ARG A 73 -24.99 19.33 -42.42
N ASN A 74 -26.04 18.66 -41.91
CA ASN A 74 -26.04 18.11 -40.56
C ASN A 74 -25.42 16.71 -40.50
N SER A 75 -25.46 15.93 -41.58
CA SER A 75 -24.78 14.63 -41.65
C SER A 75 -23.26 14.77 -41.65
N PHE A 76 -22.70 15.79 -42.31
CA PHE A 76 -21.26 16.10 -42.21
C PHE A 76 -20.87 16.56 -40.80
N LEU A 77 -21.72 17.36 -40.14
CA LEU A 77 -21.49 17.78 -38.76
C LEU A 77 -21.53 16.58 -37.79
N ALA A 78 -22.50 15.69 -37.95
CA ALA A 78 -22.62 14.47 -37.17
C ALA A 78 -21.42 13.53 -37.39
N ALA A 79 -21.01 13.33 -38.65
CA ALA A 79 -19.83 12.54 -38.98
C ALA A 79 -18.54 13.15 -38.39
N ALA A 80 -18.40 14.48 -38.44
CA ALA A 80 -17.28 15.19 -37.81
C ALA A 80 -17.30 15.04 -36.28
N CYS A 81 -18.45 15.09 -35.63
CA CYS A 81 -18.57 14.85 -34.19
C CYS A 81 -18.20 13.41 -33.82
N VAL A 82 -18.64 12.41 -34.60
CA VAL A 82 -18.26 11.00 -34.37
C VAL A 82 -16.76 10.81 -34.55
N LEU A 83 -16.16 11.42 -35.57
CA LEU A 83 -14.71 11.40 -35.79
C LEU A 83 -13.93 12.11 -34.69
N LEU A 84 -14.42 13.26 -34.20
CA LEU A 84 -13.78 13.97 -33.11
C LEU A 84 -13.89 13.19 -31.80
N LEU A 85 -15.05 12.59 -31.50
CA LEU A 85 -15.24 11.77 -30.31
C LEU A 85 -14.45 10.46 -30.37
N SER A 86 -14.33 9.83 -31.56
CA SER A 86 -13.50 8.63 -31.73
C SER A 86 -12.02 8.97 -31.66
N ALA A 87 -11.58 10.10 -32.23
CA ALA A 87 -10.22 10.61 -32.10
C ALA A 87 -9.90 10.99 -30.65
N LEU A 88 -10.84 11.61 -29.92
CA LEU A 88 -10.70 11.88 -28.49
C LEU A 88 -10.63 10.59 -27.68
N ALA A 89 -11.52 9.62 -27.94
CA ALA A 89 -11.50 8.34 -27.26
C ALA A 89 -10.20 7.57 -27.53
N PHE A 90 -9.68 7.62 -28.76
CA PHE A 90 -8.41 7.02 -29.13
C PHE A 90 -7.24 7.77 -28.47
N TYR A 91 -7.26 9.11 -28.47
CA TYR A 91 -6.26 9.94 -27.80
C TYR A 91 -6.22 9.66 -26.29
N PHE A 92 -7.37 9.68 -25.62
CA PHE A 92 -7.48 9.34 -24.20
C PHE A 92 -7.00 7.92 -23.95
N ARG A 93 -7.47 6.93 -24.72
CA ARG A 93 -7.06 5.54 -24.56
C ARG A 93 -5.57 5.34 -24.78
N PHE A 94 -4.96 6.03 -25.76
CA PHE A 94 -3.54 5.95 -26.07
C PHE A 94 -2.68 6.63 -24.99
N PHE A 95 -3.10 7.79 -24.47
CA PHE A 95 -2.38 8.50 -23.41
C PHE A 95 -2.51 7.82 -22.05
N THR A 96 -3.65 7.20 -21.74
CA THR A 96 -3.81 6.41 -20.50
C THR A 96 -3.09 5.06 -20.55
N TRP A 97 -2.74 4.55 -21.75
CA TRP A 97 -2.12 3.22 -21.90
C TRP A 97 -0.66 3.18 -21.44
N ASN A 98 0.05 4.31 -21.47
CA ASN A 98 1.50 4.37 -21.22
C ASN A 98 1.87 4.89 -19.83
N GLN A 99 0.93 5.01 -18.90
CA GLN A 99 1.29 5.37 -17.52
C GLN A 99 1.89 4.15 -16.82
N ASN A 100 3.04 4.36 -16.18
CA ASN A 100 3.63 3.35 -15.30
C ASN A 100 2.69 3.13 -14.14
N GLU A 101 2.45 1.87 -13.78
CA GLU A 101 1.56 1.55 -12.67
C GLU A 101 2.13 2.02 -11.33
N PHE A 102 3.46 1.99 -11.21
CA PHE A 102 4.19 2.41 -10.03
C PHE A 102 5.06 3.61 -10.38
N GLU A 103 4.93 4.69 -9.61
CA GLU A 103 5.76 5.88 -9.76
C GLU A 103 6.26 6.34 -8.39
N ILE A 104 7.57 6.47 -8.21
CA ILE A 104 8.12 7.01 -6.97
C ILE A 104 7.93 8.53 -6.98
N THR A 105 7.08 9.03 -6.10
CA THR A 105 6.81 10.47 -5.94
C THR A 105 7.72 11.12 -4.90
N LYS A 106 8.20 10.34 -3.92
CA LYS A 106 9.13 10.80 -2.90
C LYS A 106 10.04 9.67 -2.46
N SER A 107 11.29 10.00 -2.17
CA SER A 107 12.29 9.09 -1.64
C SER A 107 13.18 9.76 -0.62
N VAL A 108 13.44 9.09 0.50
CA VAL A 108 14.45 9.47 1.49
C VAL A 108 15.35 8.26 1.68
N THR A 109 16.66 8.42 1.53
CA THR A 109 17.60 7.28 1.52
C THR A 109 18.79 7.52 2.43
N THR A 110 19.25 6.46 3.08
CA THR A 110 20.54 6.38 3.76
C THR A 110 21.32 5.21 3.17
N GLY A 111 22.53 5.46 2.67
CA GLY A 111 23.38 4.43 2.05
C GLY A 111 23.00 4.12 0.59
N GLN A 112 23.13 2.84 0.20
CA GLN A 112 22.91 2.35 -1.15
C GLN A 112 21.50 1.77 -1.28
N CYS A 113 20.66 2.47 -2.05
CA CYS A 113 19.29 2.06 -2.38
C CYS A 113 19.14 2.01 -3.91
N ASN A 114 18.94 0.83 -4.47
CA ASN A 114 18.79 0.63 -5.92
C ASN A 114 17.34 0.37 -6.27
N VAL A 115 16.85 1.05 -7.31
CA VAL A 115 15.49 0.87 -7.84
C VAL A 115 15.58 0.44 -9.29
N THR A 116 14.88 -0.65 -9.63
CA THR A 116 14.65 -1.07 -11.01
C THR A 116 13.15 -1.10 -11.24
N MET A 117 12.69 -0.41 -12.30
CA MET A 117 11.28 -0.23 -12.60
C MET A 117 11.00 -0.60 -14.06
N ASP A 118 9.89 -1.30 -14.25
CA ASP A 118 9.24 -1.60 -15.52
C ASP A 118 7.75 -1.21 -15.41
N LYS A 119 7.00 -1.23 -16.52
CA LYS A 119 5.61 -0.73 -16.59
C LYS A 119 4.70 -1.28 -15.48
N GLU A 120 4.84 -2.56 -15.17
CA GLU A 120 3.97 -3.29 -14.23
C GLU A 120 4.71 -3.79 -12.99
N LYS A 121 6.00 -3.44 -12.81
CA LYS A 121 6.81 -3.99 -11.73
C LYS A 121 7.86 -3.00 -11.24
N ILE A 122 7.99 -2.89 -9.93
CA ILE A 122 9.06 -2.17 -9.26
C ILE A 122 9.80 -3.12 -8.33
N VAL A 123 11.12 -3.08 -8.34
CA VAL A 123 11.99 -3.82 -7.42
C VAL A 123 12.92 -2.82 -6.76
N LEU A 124 12.95 -2.87 -5.43
CA LEU A 124 13.72 -1.98 -4.58
C LEU A 124 14.67 -2.81 -3.73
N LYS A 125 15.93 -2.40 -3.68
CA LYS A 125 17.01 -3.12 -2.97
C LYS A 125 17.78 -2.17 -2.07
N SER A 126 17.98 -2.56 -0.82
CA SER A 126 18.87 -1.88 0.13
C SER A 126 20.13 -2.71 0.36
N GLY A 127 21.26 -2.02 0.57
CA GLY A 127 22.51 -2.65 1.03
C GLY A 127 22.58 -2.88 2.55
N LYS A 128 23.71 -3.43 3.01
CA LYS A 128 23.96 -3.88 4.40
C LYS A 128 23.81 -2.83 5.49
N ASN A 129 24.16 -1.58 5.20
CA ASN A 129 24.03 -0.46 6.15
C ASN A 129 23.15 0.62 5.54
N SER A 130 22.08 0.21 4.85
CA SER A 130 21.27 1.10 4.03
C SER A 130 19.80 0.88 4.27
N TYR A 131 19.03 1.96 4.31
CA TYR A 131 17.60 1.90 4.47
C TYR A 131 16.95 3.08 3.76
N CYS A 132 15.73 2.85 3.29
CA CYS A 132 15.12 3.68 2.25
C CYS A 132 13.62 3.82 2.52
N ASP A 133 13.13 5.04 2.52
CA ASP A 133 11.70 5.37 2.56
C ASP A 133 11.23 5.85 1.19
N TYR A 134 10.08 5.35 0.74
CA TYR A 134 9.48 5.69 -0.54
C TYR A 134 7.98 5.97 -0.40
N THR A 135 7.51 6.97 -1.15
CA THR A 135 6.09 7.12 -1.48
C THR A 135 5.90 6.76 -2.95
N ILE A 136 5.21 5.65 -3.20
CA ILE A 136 4.96 5.09 -4.53
C ILE A 136 3.50 5.38 -4.88
N ALA A 137 3.27 6.21 -5.89
CA ALA A 137 1.97 6.44 -6.48
C ALA A 137 1.58 5.30 -7.43
N GLY A 138 0.27 5.20 -7.69
CA GLY A 138 -0.37 4.14 -8.47
C GLY A 138 -1.82 3.92 -8.03
N ASP A 139 -2.44 2.83 -8.47
CA ASP A 139 -3.78 2.42 -8.01
C ASP A 139 -3.80 2.09 -6.51
N LEU A 140 -2.71 1.49 -5.98
CA LEU A 140 -2.59 1.14 -4.56
C LEU A 140 -2.21 2.34 -3.68
N GLY A 141 -1.23 3.14 -4.11
CA GLY A 141 -0.54 4.10 -3.25
C GLY A 141 0.17 3.40 -2.08
N LEU A 142 1.50 3.43 -2.05
CA LEU A 142 2.28 2.73 -1.03
C LEU A 142 3.25 3.70 -0.34
N THR A 143 3.21 3.73 0.98
CA THR A 143 4.32 4.22 1.81
C THR A 143 5.15 3.01 2.19
N LEU A 144 6.43 3.00 1.87
CA LEU A 144 7.31 1.84 2.04
C LEU A 144 8.62 2.25 2.70
N ARG A 145 8.99 1.56 3.78
CA ARG A 145 10.31 1.56 4.39
C ARG A 145 10.98 0.22 4.15
N ILE A 146 12.18 0.25 3.58
CA ILE A 146 13.02 -0.92 3.34
C ILE A 146 14.21 -0.83 4.29
N LEU A 147 14.37 -1.82 5.16
CA LEU A 147 15.50 -1.92 6.11
C LEU A 147 16.74 -2.53 5.44
N PRO A 148 17.88 -2.67 6.12
CA PRO A 148 19.08 -3.23 5.50
C PRO A 148 18.91 -4.63 4.88
N ASP A 149 19.76 -4.93 3.90
CA ASP A 149 19.84 -6.21 3.18
C ASP A 149 18.50 -6.75 2.62
N SER A 150 17.64 -5.82 2.20
CA SER A 150 16.26 -6.12 1.84
C SER A 150 16.01 -6.01 0.35
N ILE A 151 15.24 -6.96 -0.19
CA ILE A 151 14.81 -6.98 -1.60
C ILE A 151 13.29 -7.07 -1.64
N PHE A 152 12.65 -5.93 -1.89
CA PHE A 152 11.21 -5.82 -2.01
C PHE A 152 10.81 -5.65 -3.47
N SER A 153 9.67 -6.21 -3.85
CA SER A 153 9.08 -5.95 -5.16
C SER A 153 7.57 -5.80 -5.10
N ALA A 154 7.04 -4.89 -5.90
CA ALA A 154 5.62 -4.77 -6.16
C ALA A 154 5.38 -4.99 -7.65
N SER A 155 4.37 -5.78 -7.99
CA SER A 155 3.97 -6.01 -9.37
C SER A 155 2.46 -6.02 -9.50
N LYS A 156 1.93 -5.58 -10.64
CA LYS A 156 0.51 -5.64 -10.95
C LYS A 156 0.27 -6.62 -12.08
N LYS A 157 -0.82 -7.38 -11.95
CA LYS A 157 -1.31 -8.28 -13.00
C LYS A 157 -2.84 -8.15 -13.05
N GLY A 158 -3.34 -7.39 -14.04
CA GLY A 158 -4.77 -7.06 -14.10
C GLY A 158 -5.20 -6.26 -12.88
N ASP A 159 -6.25 -6.72 -12.19
CA ASP A 159 -6.78 -6.10 -10.97
C ASP A 159 -6.14 -6.64 -9.68
N GLU A 160 -5.00 -7.33 -9.78
CA GLU A 160 -4.27 -7.84 -8.62
C GLU A 160 -2.89 -7.19 -8.50
N ILE A 161 -2.53 -6.73 -7.30
CA ILE A 161 -1.19 -6.26 -6.96
C ILE A 161 -0.54 -7.23 -6.00
N ASN A 162 0.67 -7.65 -6.33
CA ASN A 162 1.48 -8.56 -5.53
C ASN A 162 2.67 -7.80 -4.95
N LEU A 163 2.75 -7.77 -3.62
CA LEU A 163 3.84 -7.24 -2.82
C LEU A 163 4.67 -8.42 -2.30
N ASP A 164 5.92 -8.53 -2.70
CA ASP A 164 6.78 -9.68 -2.43
C ASP A 164 8.08 -9.24 -1.77
N LEU A 165 8.40 -9.86 -0.63
CA LEU A 165 9.69 -9.68 0.03
C LEU A 165 10.53 -10.95 -0.18
N LYS A 166 11.73 -10.79 -0.75
CA LYS A 166 12.66 -11.90 -1.00
C LYS A 166 13.72 -12.09 0.06
N SER A 167 14.13 -11.01 0.73
CA SER A 167 15.11 -11.00 1.82
C SER A 167 14.92 -9.74 2.66
N GLY A 168 15.38 -9.81 3.91
CA GLY A 168 15.46 -8.69 4.84
C GLY A 168 14.10 -8.34 5.47
N THR A 169 13.84 -7.05 5.68
CA THR A 169 12.60 -6.55 6.29
C THR A 169 12.05 -5.35 5.51
N ALA A 170 10.75 -5.40 5.21
CA ALA A 170 10.03 -4.29 4.59
C ALA A 170 8.78 -3.95 5.39
N LEU A 171 8.58 -2.67 5.65
CA LEU A 171 7.42 -2.12 6.33
C LEU A 171 6.66 -1.27 5.33
N PHE A 172 5.37 -1.48 5.16
CA PHE A 172 4.59 -0.64 4.26
C PHE A 172 3.18 -0.37 4.75
N THR A 173 2.61 0.71 4.23
CA THR A 173 1.23 1.11 4.42
C THR A 173 0.59 1.39 3.08
N THR A 174 -0.61 0.86 2.87
CA THR A 174 -1.43 1.15 1.69
C THR A 174 -2.23 2.44 1.92
N ILE A 175 -2.11 3.42 1.03
CA ILE A 175 -2.67 4.77 1.20
C ILE A 175 -4.02 4.91 0.48
N LYS A 176 -4.24 4.15 -0.61
CA LYS A 176 -5.51 4.14 -1.34
C LYS A 176 -6.17 2.78 -1.23
N LYS A 177 -7.51 2.80 -1.09
CA LYS A 177 -8.33 1.58 -1.13
C LYS A 177 -9.23 1.63 -2.36
N LYS A 178 -8.89 0.86 -3.38
CA LYS A 178 -9.75 0.61 -4.54
C LYS A 178 -10.42 -0.75 -4.33
N THR A 179 -11.74 -0.78 -4.15
CA THR A 179 -12.49 -2.00 -3.79
C THR A 179 -12.40 -3.11 -4.83
N SER A 180 -12.14 -2.76 -6.09
CA SER A 180 -11.95 -3.73 -7.18
C SER A 180 -10.55 -4.33 -7.22
N LEU A 181 -9.58 -3.74 -6.51
CA LEU A 181 -8.17 -4.12 -6.57
C LEU A 181 -7.85 -5.09 -5.43
N LYS A 182 -7.43 -6.31 -5.76
CA LYS A 182 -6.96 -7.27 -4.77
C LYS A 182 -5.48 -7.06 -4.54
N VAL A 183 -5.09 -6.91 -3.28
CA VAL A 183 -3.69 -6.71 -2.91
C VAL A 183 -3.24 -7.92 -2.12
N ARG A 184 -2.19 -8.57 -2.60
CA ARG A 184 -1.60 -9.75 -1.98
C ARG A 184 -0.19 -9.40 -1.50
N SER A 185 0.14 -9.81 -0.29
CA SER A 185 1.52 -9.84 0.19
C SER A 185 2.03 -11.26 0.26
N LYS A 186 3.30 -11.44 -0.09
CA LYS A 186 3.98 -12.73 -0.09
C LYS A 186 5.31 -12.64 0.64
N VAL A 187 5.54 -13.63 1.50
CA VAL A 187 6.78 -13.88 2.24
C VAL A 187 7.05 -15.36 2.11
N GLU A 188 7.92 -15.72 1.17
CA GLU A 188 8.22 -17.12 0.83
C GLU A 188 6.94 -17.95 0.54
N ALA A 189 6.55 -18.88 1.42
CA ALA A 189 5.34 -19.71 1.27
C ALA A 189 4.07 -19.06 1.86
N ILE A 190 4.21 -17.97 2.62
CA ILE A 190 3.07 -17.27 3.23
C ILE A 190 2.50 -16.30 2.18
N SER A 191 1.22 -16.46 1.86
CA SER A 191 0.47 -15.59 0.96
C SER A 191 -0.75 -15.05 1.69
N SER A 192 -0.95 -13.73 1.65
CA SER A 192 -2.07 -13.10 2.33
C SER A 192 -2.69 -11.98 1.49
N GLU A 193 -4.01 -11.87 1.52
CA GLU A 193 -4.77 -10.76 0.97
C GLU A 193 -4.88 -9.64 2.01
N LEU A 194 -4.60 -8.39 1.61
CA LEU A 194 -4.65 -7.23 2.48
C LEU A 194 -6.08 -6.68 2.54
N LEU A 195 -6.59 -6.40 3.73
CA LEU A 195 -7.91 -5.79 3.92
C LEU A 195 -7.83 -4.28 4.24
N GLY A 196 -6.70 -3.64 3.89
CA GLY A 196 -6.41 -2.21 4.07
C GLY A 196 -5.53 -1.95 5.27
N THR A 197 -4.20 -2.08 5.10
CA THR A 197 -3.31 -2.40 6.24
C THR A 197 -1.92 -1.78 6.16
N THR A 198 -1.34 -1.66 7.36
CA THR A 198 0.10 -1.49 7.59
C THR A 198 0.67 -2.84 8.01
N LEU A 199 1.68 -3.32 7.29
CA LEU A 199 2.30 -4.62 7.50
C LEU A 199 3.82 -4.52 7.60
N VAL A 200 4.40 -5.43 8.37
CA VAL A 200 5.84 -5.75 8.33
C VAL A 200 5.98 -7.11 7.70
N LEU A 201 6.82 -7.20 6.68
CA LEU A 201 7.27 -8.45 6.09
C LEU A 201 8.70 -8.69 6.54
N ILE A 202 9.01 -9.90 6.99
CA ILE A 202 10.34 -10.31 7.44
C ILE A 202 10.70 -11.62 6.75
N VAL A 203 11.84 -11.62 6.06
CA VAL A 203 12.46 -12.79 5.47
C VAL A 203 13.91 -12.86 5.91
N ASP A 204 14.20 -13.77 6.83
CA ASP A 204 15.55 -14.10 7.22
C ASP A 204 15.86 -15.55 6.81
N PRO A 205 16.55 -15.75 5.67
CA PRO A 205 16.92 -17.07 5.20
C PRO A 205 17.91 -17.78 6.12
N HIS A 206 18.72 -17.03 6.88
CA HIS A 206 19.75 -17.63 7.73
C HIS A 206 19.13 -18.34 8.93
N TYR A 207 18.13 -17.72 9.55
CA TYR A 207 17.38 -18.28 10.68
C TYR A 207 16.07 -18.94 10.27
N LYS A 208 15.80 -19.05 8.96
CA LYS A 208 14.54 -19.56 8.40
C LYS A 208 13.29 -18.88 8.99
N LYS A 209 13.42 -17.58 9.30
CA LYS A 209 12.34 -16.77 9.87
C LYS A 209 11.56 -16.11 8.74
N TYR A 210 10.34 -16.58 8.52
CA TYR A 210 9.40 -16.00 7.55
C TYR A 210 8.18 -15.53 8.30
N GLN A 211 7.98 -14.21 8.34
CA GLN A 211 6.96 -13.61 9.19
C GLN A 211 6.23 -12.45 8.50
N ILE A 212 4.92 -12.37 8.75
CA ILE A 212 4.09 -11.19 8.46
C ILE A 212 3.54 -10.67 9.78
N ILE A 213 3.79 -9.41 10.11
CA ILE A 213 3.26 -8.75 11.32
C ILE A 213 2.19 -7.75 10.89
N VAL A 214 1.01 -7.81 11.53
CA VAL A 214 -0.08 -6.86 11.28
C VAL A 214 -0.03 -5.72 12.29
N LEU A 215 0.33 -4.52 11.84
CA LEU A 215 0.40 -3.32 12.69
C LEU A 215 -0.90 -2.52 12.70
N GLU A 216 -1.60 -2.46 11.58
CA GLU A 216 -2.90 -1.80 11.46
C GLU A 216 -3.80 -2.59 10.51
N GLY A 217 -5.08 -2.73 10.87
CA GLY A 217 -6.12 -3.42 10.11
C GLY A 217 -6.07 -4.95 10.22
N ALA A 218 -6.29 -5.65 9.11
CA ALA A 218 -6.33 -7.11 9.04
C ALA A 218 -5.86 -7.68 7.70
N ILE A 219 -5.32 -8.90 7.72
CA ILE A 219 -4.99 -9.67 6.52
C ILE A 219 -5.75 -10.99 6.50
N ARG A 220 -6.01 -11.51 5.32
CA ARG A 220 -6.58 -12.84 5.12
C ARG A 220 -5.51 -13.77 4.57
N VAL A 221 -5.09 -14.74 5.37
CA VAL A 221 -4.05 -15.70 4.98
C VAL A 221 -4.68 -16.89 4.30
N GLU A 222 -4.11 -17.28 3.16
CA GLU A 222 -4.49 -18.50 2.45
C GLU A 222 -3.54 -19.63 2.88
N PRO A 223 -4.04 -20.69 3.55
CA PRO A 223 -3.22 -21.83 3.90
C PRO A 223 -2.71 -22.55 2.63
N SER A 224 -1.54 -23.19 2.73
CA SER A 224 -0.96 -23.96 1.63
C SER A 224 -1.86 -25.12 1.20
N ASP A 225 -2.67 -25.65 2.13
CA ASP A 225 -3.73 -26.61 1.85
C ASP A 225 -5.05 -25.88 1.54
N SER A 226 -5.46 -25.91 0.27
CA SER A 226 -6.69 -25.29 -0.22
C SER A 226 -7.98 -25.82 0.42
N THR A 227 -7.92 -26.96 1.13
CA THR A 227 -9.06 -27.51 1.86
C THR A 227 -9.27 -26.85 3.22
N LYS A 228 -8.25 -26.15 3.75
CA LYS A 228 -8.34 -25.42 5.02
C LYS A 228 -9.00 -24.05 4.82
N PRO A 229 -9.83 -23.59 5.77
CA PRO A 229 -10.47 -22.29 5.67
C PRO A 229 -9.44 -21.17 5.71
N LYS A 230 -9.71 -20.08 4.97
CA LYS A 230 -8.91 -18.85 5.06
C LYS A 230 -9.04 -18.26 6.45
N VAL A 231 -7.94 -17.75 6.99
CA VAL A 231 -7.88 -17.19 8.35
C VAL A 231 -7.66 -15.69 8.28
N ASP A 232 -8.51 -14.93 8.98
CA ASP A 232 -8.34 -13.49 9.13
C ASP A 232 -7.46 -13.21 10.35
N VAL A 233 -6.36 -12.50 10.14
CA VAL A 233 -5.36 -12.15 11.15
C VAL A 233 -5.43 -10.65 11.41
N LEU A 234 -5.65 -10.30 12.67
CA LEU A 234 -5.88 -8.93 13.12
C LEU A 234 -4.59 -8.27 13.60
N THR A 235 -4.66 -6.96 13.82
CA THR A 235 -3.58 -6.16 14.41
C THR A 235 -3.05 -6.77 15.72
N GLY A 236 -1.73 -6.74 15.90
CA GLY A 236 -1.06 -7.29 17.08
C GLY A 236 -0.79 -8.80 17.01
N TYR A 237 -1.12 -9.43 15.89
CA TYR A 237 -0.79 -10.81 15.58
C TYR A 237 0.20 -10.90 14.43
N SER A 238 0.97 -11.97 14.45
CA SER A 238 1.94 -12.33 13.43
C SER A 238 1.59 -13.69 12.83
N VAL A 239 1.94 -13.84 11.56
CA VAL A 239 1.84 -15.08 10.81
C VAL A 239 3.25 -15.60 10.62
N LEU A 240 3.50 -16.84 11.04
CA LEU A 240 4.79 -17.50 10.98
C LEU A 240 4.68 -18.76 10.13
N LYS A 241 5.81 -19.14 9.54
CA LYS A 241 6.02 -20.48 8.99
C LYS A 241 7.14 -21.11 9.80
N ASP A 242 6.83 -22.19 10.52
CA ASP A 242 7.83 -22.95 11.25
C ASP A 242 8.36 -24.09 10.37
N GLU A 243 9.65 -24.04 10.01
CA GLU A 243 10.33 -25.12 9.28
C GLU A 243 10.98 -26.15 10.21
N THR A 244 10.90 -25.99 11.54
CA THR A 244 11.58 -26.89 12.49
C THR A 244 10.83 -28.19 12.76
N SER A 245 9.60 -28.32 12.28
CA SER A 245 8.81 -29.56 12.42
C SER A 245 9.22 -30.60 11.37
N GLN A 246 9.88 -31.69 11.81
CA GLN A 246 10.26 -32.86 11.00
C GLN A 246 9.06 -33.63 10.37
N THR A 247 7.84 -33.21 10.65
CA THR A 247 6.61 -33.72 10.03
C THR A 247 6.19 -32.80 8.89
N ALA A 248 5.90 -33.40 7.73
CA ALA A 248 5.54 -32.77 6.45
C ALA A 248 4.26 -31.90 6.43
N SER A 249 3.88 -31.28 7.55
CA SER A 249 2.85 -30.24 7.57
C SER A 249 3.52 -28.88 7.62
N GLN A 250 3.64 -28.25 6.45
CA GLN A 250 3.96 -26.83 6.31
C GLN A 250 2.76 -26.02 6.79
N GLU A 251 2.52 -25.99 8.09
CA GLU A 251 1.36 -25.32 8.65
C GLU A 251 1.73 -23.87 9.01
N ILE A 252 0.86 -22.95 8.58
CA ILE A 252 0.97 -21.54 8.90
C ILE A 252 0.48 -21.34 10.34
N GLU A 253 1.31 -20.76 11.20
CA GLU A 253 0.97 -20.48 12.58
C GLU A 253 0.59 -19.00 12.75
N VAL A 254 -0.48 -18.74 13.51
CA VAL A 254 -0.89 -17.37 13.87
C VAL A 254 -0.63 -17.19 15.37
N VAL A 255 0.31 -16.31 15.71
CA VAL A 255 0.74 -16.06 17.08
C VAL A 255 0.56 -14.59 17.44
N LYS A 256 0.42 -14.29 18.73
CA LYS A 256 0.46 -12.90 19.20
C LYS A 256 1.87 -12.35 19.00
N THR A 257 1.99 -11.16 18.39
CA THR A 257 3.29 -10.52 18.19
C THR A 257 3.92 -10.17 19.53
N ASN A 258 5.24 -10.38 19.65
CA ASN A 258 5.99 -9.93 20.81
C ASN A 258 5.80 -8.42 21.03
N SER A 259 5.52 -7.99 22.27
CA SER A 259 5.23 -6.58 22.55
C SER A 259 6.39 -5.63 22.22
N GLY A 260 7.63 -6.09 22.39
CA GLY A 260 8.83 -5.32 22.02
C GLY A 260 8.97 -5.17 20.50
N GLU A 261 8.83 -6.26 19.75
CA GLU A 261 8.86 -6.22 18.28
C GLU A 261 7.70 -5.36 17.73
N PHE A 262 6.49 -5.53 18.27
CA PHE A 262 5.32 -4.74 17.84
C PHE A 262 5.56 -3.24 18.05
N THR A 263 6.03 -2.86 19.24
CA THR A 263 6.32 -1.45 19.57
C THR A 263 7.43 -0.88 18.68
N LYS A 264 8.50 -1.64 18.43
CA LYS A 264 9.60 -1.25 17.54
C LYS A 264 9.08 -0.94 16.14
N TYR A 265 8.34 -1.86 15.53
CA TYR A 265 7.87 -1.68 14.16
C TYR A 265 6.74 -0.64 14.04
N GLN A 266 5.93 -0.48 15.08
CA GLN A 266 4.97 0.61 15.13
C GLN A 266 5.65 1.98 15.15
N ALA A 267 6.67 2.16 15.99
CA ALA A 267 7.48 3.38 16.00
C ALA A 267 8.17 3.64 14.65
N LEU A 268 8.73 2.61 14.00
CA LEU A 268 9.30 2.72 12.66
C LEU A 268 8.27 3.12 11.60
N SER A 269 7.01 2.68 11.76
CA SER A 269 5.94 3.03 10.82
C SER A 269 5.55 4.50 10.93
N GLU A 270 5.37 4.98 12.15
CA GLU A 270 5.06 6.38 12.42
C GLU A 270 6.20 7.30 11.97
N ASP A 271 7.45 6.92 12.25
CA ASP A 271 8.64 7.65 11.81
C ASP A 271 8.78 7.70 10.28
N SER A 272 8.49 6.60 9.57
CA SER A 272 8.47 6.58 8.10
C SER A 272 7.39 7.52 7.53
N LYS A 273 6.16 7.45 8.08
CA LYS A 273 5.05 8.34 7.70
C LYS A 273 5.45 9.82 7.91
N LYS A 274 6.09 10.14 9.04
CA LYS A 274 6.59 11.49 9.33
C LYS A 274 7.69 11.93 8.35
N THR A 275 8.69 11.07 8.14
CA THR A 275 9.83 11.33 7.24
C THR A 275 9.36 11.61 5.82
N LEU A 276 8.37 10.87 5.34
CA LEU A 276 7.79 11.03 4.01
C LEU A 276 6.80 12.19 3.90
N ASN A 277 6.28 12.73 5.00
CA ASN A 277 5.45 13.94 4.97
C ASN A 277 6.29 15.23 5.06
N GLU A 278 7.41 15.20 5.79
CA GLU A 278 8.29 16.36 5.96
C GLU A 278 9.32 16.49 4.83
N ASN A 279 9.87 17.68 4.58
CA ASN A 279 10.81 17.94 3.47
C ASN A 279 12.24 17.44 3.75
N PHE A 280 12.38 16.25 4.32
CA PHE A 280 13.68 15.62 4.51
C PHE A 280 14.21 15.04 3.20
N THR A 281 15.51 15.20 2.98
CA THR A 281 16.26 14.53 1.90
C THR A 281 17.10 13.38 2.43
N ARG A 282 17.31 13.30 3.74
CA ARG A 282 18.02 12.26 4.47
C ARG A 282 17.31 11.98 5.79
N HIS A 283 17.45 10.76 6.28
CA HIS A 283 16.91 10.36 7.57
C HIS A 283 17.61 11.09 8.72
N ASN A 284 16.87 11.39 9.78
CA ASN A 284 17.38 12.14 10.93
C ASN A 284 18.00 11.19 11.99
N GLU A 285 18.58 11.78 13.04
CA GLU A 285 19.17 11.01 14.14
C GLU A 285 18.16 10.11 14.87
N THR A 286 16.90 10.54 14.97
CA THR A 286 15.84 9.72 15.58
C THR A 286 15.58 8.46 14.77
N THR A 287 15.47 8.57 13.45
CA THR A 287 15.33 7.41 12.55
C THR A 287 16.53 6.48 12.65
N ASN A 288 17.76 7.04 12.65
CA ASN A 288 18.97 6.25 12.85
C ASN A 288 18.87 5.47 14.16
N SER A 289 18.54 6.15 15.26
CA SER A 289 18.41 5.50 16.56
C SER A 289 17.39 4.38 16.53
N LEU A 290 16.20 4.54 15.93
CA LEU A 290 15.18 3.48 15.88
C LEU A 290 15.59 2.24 15.07
N ILE A 291 16.46 2.43 14.07
CA ILE A 291 16.92 1.34 13.20
C ILE A 291 18.13 0.64 13.81
N THR A 292 19.06 1.38 14.42
CA THR A 292 20.27 0.84 15.07
C THR A 292 20.08 0.52 16.55
N SER A 293 18.96 0.90 17.17
CA SER A 293 18.60 0.56 18.55
C SER A 293 17.97 -0.83 18.60
N ASP A 294 18.51 -1.79 17.86
CA ASP A 294 18.20 -3.16 18.19
C ASP A 294 18.74 -3.42 19.61
N PRO A 295 17.92 -3.90 20.56
CA PRO A 295 18.45 -4.44 21.81
C PRO A 295 19.36 -5.65 21.55
N SER A 296 19.33 -6.20 20.32
CA SER A 296 20.26 -7.20 19.78
C SER A 296 21.45 -6.60 19.02
N ASP A 297 21.57 -5.28 18.83
CA ASP A 297 22.67 -4.61 18.13
C ASP A 297 23.90 -4.37 19.03
N ASN A 298 23.97 -5.04 20.18
CA ASN A 298 25.25 -5.47 20.74
C ASN A 298 25.88 -6.67 19.97
N SER A 299 25.28 -7.12 18.86
CA SER A 299 25.82 -8.23 18.03
C SER A 299 26.81 -7.79 16.95
N HIS A 300 27.11 -6.49 16.82
CA HIS A 300 28.22 -5.99 16.01
C HIS A 300 29.37 -5.35 16.82
N ALA A 301 29.37 -5.52 18.14
CA ALA A 301 30.66 -5.84 18.75
C ALA A 301 31.00 -7.24 18.22
N SER A 302 32.11 -7.39 17.50
CA SER A 302 32.70 -8.70 17.21
C SER A 302 32.53 -9.56 18.46
N VAL A 303 31.73 -10.64 18.41
CA VAL A 303 31.52 -11.45 19.61
C VAL A 303 32.91 -11.87 20.05
N PRO A 304 33.36 -11.43 21.24
CA PRO A 304 34.75 -11.58 21.63
C PRO A 304 35.11 -13.06 21.60
N ILE A 305 36.06 -13.43 20.74
CA ILE A 305 36.55 -14.80 20.66
C ILE A 305 37.63 -14.92 21.72
N TYR A 306 37.44 -15.82 22.67
CA TYR A 306 38.44 -16.09 23.69
C TYR A 306 39.26 -17.32 23.32
N ARG A 307 40.55 -17.29 23.67
CA ARG A 307 41.41 -18.47 23.72
C ARG A 307 41.62 -18.85 25.18
N ILE A 308 41.16 -20.03 25.58
CA ILE A 308 41.34 -20.58 26.92
C ILE A 308 42.45 -21.64 26.87
N THR A 309 43.50 -21.47 27.66
CA THR A 309 44.53 -22.48 27.89
C THR A 309 44.32 -23.10 29.27
N LEU A 310 44.12 -24.41 29.35
CA LEU A 310 43.94 -25.15 30.60
C LEU A 310 45.26 -25.62 31.22
N LYS A 311 45.22 -25.99 32.51
CA LYS A 311 46.34 -26.59 33.27
C LYS A 311 46.94 -27.83 32.61
N ASN A 312 46.10 -28.61 31.94
CA ASN A 312 46.49 -29.79 31.17
C ASN A 312 47.03 -29.47 29.77
N LYS A 313 47.29 -28.19 29.45
CA LYS A 313 47.74 -27.67 28.14
C LYS A 313 46.75 -27.82 26.98
N LYS A 314 45.48 -28.19 27.24
CA LYS A 314 44.44 -28.12 26.22
C LYS A 314 44.07 -26.67 25.96
N VAL A 315 43.85 -26.35 24.68
CA VAL A 315 43.49 -25.01 24.23
C VAL A 315 42.14 -25.06 23.56
N TYR A 316 41.25 -24.17 23.96
CA TYR A 316 39.92 -24.00 23.38
C TYR A 316 39.78 -22.59 22.83
N SER A 317 39.03 -22.45 21.74
CA SER A 317 38.72 -21.15 21.16
C SER A 317 37.25 -21.06 20.86
N GLY A 318 36.62 -19.97 21.29
CA GLY A 318 35.18 -19.82 21.14
C GLY A 318 34.64 -18.61 21.87
N THR A 319 33.33 -18.50 21.86
CA THR A 319 32.62 -17.51 22.67
C THR A 319 32.40 -18.09 24.05
N ILE A 320 32.48 -17.27 25.11
CA ILE A 320 32.35 -17.74 26.48
C ILE A 320 31.14 -17.10 27.15
N GLU A 321 30.42 -17.92 27.92
CA GLU A 321 29.41 -17.47 28.87
C GLU A 321 29.93 -17.77 30.28
N GLU A 322 30.00 -16.73 31.13
CA GLU A 322 30.50 -16.88 32.50
C GLU A 322 29.38 -17.24 33.46
N THR A 323 29.59 -18.28 34.25
CA THR A 323 28.77 -18.65 35.41
C THR A 323 29.60 -18.52 36.70
N ASP A 324 29.02 -18.78 37.88
CA ASP A 324 29.74 -18.65 39.15
C ASP A 324 31.02 -19.50 39.21
N ARG A 325 30.98 -20.75 38.71
CA ARG A 325 32.09 -21.72 38.83
C ARG A 325 32.71 -22.16 37.50
N PHE A 326 32.04 -21.92 36.38
CA PHE A 326 32.45 -22.40 35.07
C PHE A 326 32.44 -21.29 34.01
N TYR A 327 33.26 -21.45 32.98
CA TYR A 327 33.06 -20.84 31.68
C TYR A 327 32.41 -21.88 30.76
N LEU A 328 31.30 -21.51 30.14
CA LEU A 328 30.68 -22.29 29.08
C LEU A 328 31.20 -21.76 27.74
N LEU A 329 32.10 -22.51 27.11
CA LEU A 329 32.68 -22.14 25.83
C LEU A 329 31.88 -22.77 24.69
N VAL A 330 31.52 -21.97 23.68
CA VAL A 330 30.91 -22.42 22.43
C VAL A 330 31.94 -22.27 21.30
N ASP A 331 32.36 -23.39 20.73
CA ASP A 331 33.33 -23.42 19.62
C ASP A 331 32.71 -22.98 18.27
N LYS A 332 33.51 -22.95 17.21
CA LYS A 332 33.06 -22.53 15.87
C LYS A 332 32.05 -23.51 15.25
N GLU A 333 32.10 -24.76 15.69
CA GLU A 333 31.23 -25.86 15.27
C GLU A 333 29.93 -25.92 16.08
N GLY A 334 29.78 -25.06 17.10
CA GLY A 334 28.58 -24.95 17.95
C GLY A 334 28.55 -25.93 19.13
N ASN A 335 29.65 -26.63 19.42
CA ASN A 335 29.74 -27.50 20.58
C ASN A 335 29.93 -26.68 21.86
N ARG A 336 29.22 -27.09 22.91
CA ARG A 336 29.30 -26.47 24.24
C ARG A 336 30.27 -27.25 25.11
N ILE A 337 31.24 -26.56 25.68
CA ILE A 337 32.29 -27.12 26.52
C ILE A 337 32.27 -26.37 27.86
N GLU A 338 32.00 -27.11 28.93
CA GLU A 338 32.04 -26.57 30.29
C GLU A 338 33.48 -26.65 30.83
N ILE A 339 34.00 -25.53 31.30
CA ILE A 339 35.39 -25.39 31.76
C ILE A 339 35.38 -24.79 33.17
N GLU A 340 35.92 -25.52 34.15
CA GLU A 340 36.09 -25.01 35.51
C GLU A 340 37.08 -23.84 35.54
N LYS A 341 36.72 -22.73 36.21
CA LYS A 341 37.59 -21.55 36.32
C LYS A 341 38.94 -21.87 36.97
N GLU A 342 38.94 -22.85 37.88
CA GLU A 342 40.14 -23.32 38.59
C GLU A 342 41.13 -24.03 37.67
N ASP A 343 40.69 -24.55 36.52
CA ASP A 343 41.51 -25.31 35.57
C ASP A 343 42.16 -24.45 34.49
N ILE A 344 41.90 -23.14 34.48
CA ILE A 344 42.41 -22.21 33.47
C ILE A 344 43.79 -21.68 33.88
N ILE A 345 44.77 -21.79 32.97
CA ILE A 345 46.06 -21.10 33.06
C ILE A 345 45.94 -19.68 32.50
N GLU A 346 45.30 -19.55 31.34
CA GLU A 346 45.29 -18.30 30.57
C GLU A 346 43.96 -18.13 29.83
N LEU A 347 43.43 -16.91 29.86
CA LEU A 347 42.26 -16.49 29.10
C LEU A 347 42.65 -15.25 28.29
N GLU A 348 42.77 -15.40 26.97
CA GLU A 348 43.16 -14.33 26.05
C GLU A 348 41.96 -13.92 25.19
N LEU A 349 41.71 -12.61 25.09
CA LEU A 349 40.73 -12.07 24.15
C LEU A 349 41.38 -11.89 22.78
N LEU A 350 40.92 -12.62 21.77
CA LEU A 350 41.32 -12.44 20.38
C LEU A 350 40.53 -11.27 19.78
N GLN A 351 41.22 -10.20 19.39
CA GLN A 351 40.61 -9.12 18.61
C GLN A 351 40.23 -9.61 17.21
N PRO A 352 39.13 -9.09 16.61
CA PRO A 352 38.67 -9.49 15.28
C PRO A 352 39.70 -9.25 14.17
#